data_AF-A0A358D0I1-F1
#
_entry.id   AF-A0A358D0I1-F1
#
_cell.length_a   1.000
_cell.length_b   1.000
_cell.length_c   1.000
_cell.angle_alpha   90.00
_cell.angle_beta   90.00
_cell.angle_gamma   90.00
#
_symmetry.space_group_name_H-M   'P 1'
#
loop_
_entity.id
_entity.type
_entity.pdbx_description
1 polymer ?
#
loop_
_entity_poly.entity_id
_entity_poly.type
_entity_poly.pdbx_seq_one_letter_code
_entity_poly.pdbx_strand_id
1 'polypeptide(L)'
;MLSHYRVLDLTDDRGHFAGFLLAQLGADVIAVEPPSGQRSRHLPPFANGEENPESSLQHWAYNRGKRSVVLSTAQQLLELARTADVLIECGAMNIDLDALRAANPSLVTVSLSNFGSEGPKAGWAGTDLTLSAAAGPMSLNGYRDRAPVRISAPQVWVNAGSEAACAALIALTERKISGLGQHVDVSAQEAMILTAQGWLAPSLCDNPPAQRTGGGFELLGMVEFRFVYECADGHVTITFLPGVLVGSFTNRLLEWVHQEGHLDDDLAEIDWVDLLTDRDLKDVASITERTAQCLANALLSHTKHDLFSMAQRDKLLLVPVITPADVLETPHYSDRQFWDEIKMDQVETPVRFPGPWAHGTPTGVKRLGKPPLLGEHTDEVLSETRELENVEGDIASTKLPFEGITILDFTWVYAGPFATRMLGYYGARVIRVESQTRPDQVRTSGLSRDPEDLEGPENSQQWHSINAHKESLQINLKVPESRQVVLDLATKCDVVVNAFSAGVLDRVGLSPSDLLEVNPRLIVCSTTLFGQSGPLSPIPGFGNMGAATGGYYELTGWADRLPAGPFLAYTDATSPRLTAALLMAALDHRERTGDGMVLDFSQAEGG
;
A
#
# COMPACT_ATOMS: atom_id res chain seq x y z
N MET A 1 -1.11 -19.32 -2.15
CA MET A 1 0.33 -19.39 -2.47
C MET A 1 1.13 -20.07 -1.37
N LEU A 2 1.00 -19.65 -0.11
CA LEU A 2 1.90 -20.02 1.00
C LEU A 2 1.47 -21.24 1.84
N SER A 3 0.68 -22.16 1.28
CA SER A 3 -0.03 -23.20 2.06
C SER A 3 0.86 -24.23 2.75
N HIS A 4 2.13 -24.31 2.41
CA HIS A 4 3.12 -25.18 3.07
C HIS A 4 3.69 -24.56 4.35
N TYR A 5 3.59 -23.24 4.52
CA TYR A 5 4.09 -22.56 5.71
C TYR A 5 3.08 -22.59 6.86
N ARG A 6 3.58 -22.85 8.07
CA ARG A 6 2.87 -22.69 9.35
C ARG A 6 3.36 -21.44 10.08
N VAL A 7 2.41 -20.60 10.49
CA VAL A 7 2.67 -19.35 11.21
C VAL A 7 2.03 -19.42 12.59
N LEU A 8 2.80 -19.17 13.64
CA LEU A 8 2.28 -18.94 14.98
C LEU A 8 2.10 -17.44 15.19
N ASP A 9 0.85 -17.01 15.35
CA ASP A 9 0.47 -15.62 15.62
C ASP A 9 0.17 -15.48 17.12
N LEU A 10 1.15 -14.93 17.86
CA LEU A 10 1.06 -14.65 19.30
C LEU A 10 0.74 -13.17 19.56
N THR A 11 0.22 -12.46 18.54
CA THR A 11 -0.03 -11.03 18.64
C THR A 11 -1.42 -10.72 19.20
N ASP A 12 -1.58 -9.48 19.69
CA ASP A 12 -2.89 -8.87 19.88
C ASP A 12 -3.26 -8.01 18.66
N ASP A 13 -4.26 -7.12 18.79
CA ASP A 13 -4.72 -6.23 17.72
C ASP A 13 -3.61 -5.39 17.07
N ARG A 14 -2.43 -5.27 17.70
CA ARG A 14 -1.26 -4.59 17.14
C ARG A 14 -0.56 -5.36 16.02
N GLY A 15 -0.68 -6.69 15.98
CA GLY A 15 -0.01 -7.54 14.99
C GLY A 15 -0.94 -8.37 14.10
N HIS A 16 -2.25 -8.39 14.39
CA HIS A 16 -3.20 -9.26 13.70
C HIS A 16 -3.23 -9.10 12.19
N PHE A 17 -2.93 -7.91 11.66
CA PHE A 17 -2.90 -7.68 10.22
C PHE A 17 -1.81 -8.49 9.51
N ALA A 18 -0.67 -8.74 10.16
CA ALA A 18 0.39 -9.58 9.59
C ALA A 18 -0.10 -11.02 9.37
N GLY A 19 -0.68 -11.62 10.42
CA GLY A 19 -1.28 -12.96 10.34
C GLY A 19 -2.44 -13.03 9.35
N PHE A 20 -3.26 -11.98 9.28
CA PHE A 20 -4.35 -11.89 8.29
C PHE A 20 -3.84 -11.93 6.84
N LEU A 21 -2.83 -11.11 6.52
CA LEU A 21 -2.22 -11.09 5.19
C LEU A 21 -1.61 -12.44 4.82
N LEU A 22 -0.87 -13.08 5.75
CA LEU A 22 -0.27 -14.40 5.52
C LEU A 22 -1.32 -15.50 5.31
N ALA A 23 -2.44 -15.46 6.06
CA ALA A 23 -3.57 -16.36 5.86
C ALA A 23 -4.23 -16.18 4.48
N GLN A 24 -4.44 -14.92 4.05
CA GLN A 24 -4.94 -14.62 2.71
C GLN A 24 -3.98 -15.09 1.61
N LEU A 25 -2.67 -14.92 1.79
CA LEU A 25 -1.65 -15.45 0.87
C LEU A 25 -1.56 -16.99 0.93
N GLY A 26 -2.16 -17.60 1.95
CA GLY A 26 -2.52 -19.01 1.97
C GLY A 26 -1.91 -19.84 3.09
N ALA A 27 -1.08 -19.24 3.95
CA ALA A 27 -0.40 -19.91 5.06
C ALA A 27 -1.39 -20.48 6.10
N ASP A 28 -0.97 -21.53 6.81
CA ASP A 28 -1.66 -22.06 7.98
C ASP A 28 -1.31 -21.19 9.20
N VAL A 29 -2.21 -20.28 9.56
CA VAL A 29 -1.99 -19.31 10.65
C VAL A 29 -2.72 -19.77 11.90
N ILE A 30 -1.95 -20.07 12.95
CA ILE A 30 -2.44 -20.47 14.26
C ILE A 30 -2.38 -19.25 15.19
N ALA A 31 -3.55 -18.74 15.58
CA ALA A 31 -3.68 -17.74 16.63
C ALA A 31 -3.49 -18.43 17.98
N VAL A 32 -2.35 -18.16 18.62
CA VAL A 32 -2.06 -18.66 19.96
C VAL A 32 -2.62 -17.67 20.97
N GLU A 33 -3.51 -18.15 21.84
CA GLU A 33 -4.29 -17.31 22.74
C GLU A 33 -4.10 -17.70 24.21
N PRO A 34 -4.15 -16.73 25.14
CA PRO A 34 -4.32 -17.03 26.56
C PRO A 34 -5.74 -17.59 26.82
N PRO A 35 -6.00 -18.20 28.00
CA PRO A 35 -7.34 -18.71 28.33
C PRO A 35 -8.46 -17.67 28.31
N SER A 36 -8.14 -16.39 28.49
CA SER A 36 -9.10 -15.28 28.37
C SER A 36 -9.34 -14.82 26.93
N GLY A 37 -8.63 -15.39 25.97
CA GLY A 37 -8.55 -14.91 24.59
C GLY A 37 -7.67 -13.67 24.43
N GLN A 38 -7.28 -13.38 23.19
CA GLN A 38 -6.50 -12.20 22.84
C GLN A 38 -7.25 -10.89 23.13
N ARG A 39 -6.50 -9.80 23.35
CA ARG A 39 -7.07 -8.48 23.68
C ARG A 39 -8.16 -8.02 22.69
N SER A 40 -7.98 -8.30 21.40
CA SER A 40 -8.94 -7.90 20.35
C SER A 40 -10.36 -8.42 20.60
N ARG A 41 -10.52 -9.59 21.23
CA ARG A 41 -11.84 -10.19 21.52
C ARG A 41 -12.68 -9.31 22.45
N HIS A 42 -12.02 -8.44 23.20
CA HIS A 42 -12.62 -7.55 24.20
C HIS A 42 -12.61 -6.08 23.76
N LEU A 43 -12.25 -5.79 22.50
CA LEU A 43 -12.25 -4.41 21.98
C LEU A 43 -13.58 -4.07 21.29
N PRO A 44 -14.19 -2.92 21.59
CA PRO A 44 -15.35 -2.43 20.86
C PRO A 44 -14.98 -1.96 19.43
N PRO A 45 -15.96 -1.77 18.53
CA PRO A 45 -17.38 -2.03 18.73
C PRO A 45 -17.72 -3.52 18.73
N PHE A 46 -18.82 -3.87 19.40
CA PHE A 46 -19.36 -5.23 19.45
C PHE A 46 -20.61 -5.35 18.59
N ALA A 47 -20.77 -6.49 17.90
CA ALA A 47 -22.00 -6.81 17.17
C ALA A 47 -23.21 -6.72 18.11
N ASN A 48 -24.26 -6.01 17.69
CA ASN A 48 -25.45 -5.66 18.47
C ASN A 48 -25.19 -4.97 19.83
N GLY A 49 -23.99 -4.45 20.06
CA GLY A 49 -23.62 -3.83 21.34
C GLY A 49 -23.45 -4.80 22.51
N GLU A 50 -23.40 -6.12 22.25
CA GLU A 50 -23.21 -7.13 23.30
C GLU A 50 -21.73 -7.42 23.50
N GLU A 51 -21.17 -7.07 24.66
CA GLU A 51 -19.76 -7.38 24.99
C GLU A 51 -19.58 -8.89 25.22
N ASN A 52 -18.99 -9.55 24.23
CA ASN A 52 -18.71 -10.98 24.20
C ASN A 52 -17.41 -11.22 23.42
N PRO A 53 -16.52 -12.14 23.85
CA PRO A 53 -15.31 -12.52 23.11
C PRO A 53 -15.50 -12.86 21.62
N GLU A 54 -16.71 -13.27 21.23
CA GLU A 54 -17.06 -13.64 19.86
C GLU A 54 -17.87 -12.57 19.10
N SER A 55 -18.11 -11.39 19.70
CA SER A 55 -18.86 -10.30 19.08
C SER A 55 -18.03 -9.07 18.71
N SER A 56 -16.75 -9.01 19.10
CA SER A 56 -15.88 -7.87 18.74
C SER A 56 -15.66 -7.76 17.23
N LEU A 57 -16.06 -6.63 16.64
CA LEU A 57 -15.85 -6.38 15.22
C LEU A 57 -14.36 -6.22 14.86
N GLN A 58 -13.53 -5.79 15.82
CA GLN A 58 -12.08 -5.74 15.65
C GLN A 58 -11.48 -7.15 15.50
N HIS A 59 -11.90 -8.10 16.34
CA HIS A 59 -11.45 -9.48 16.21
C HIS A 59 -11.93 -10.10 14.89
N TRP A 60 -13.20 -9.87 14.53
CA TRP A 60 -13.79 -10.33 13.27
C TRP A 60 -13.12 -9.75 12.02
N ALA A 61 -12.59 -8.53 12.06
CA ALA A 61 -11.92 -7.94 10.91
C ALA A 61 -10.61 -8.70 10.55
N TYR A 62 -9.79 -9.03 11.55
CA TYR A 62 -8.39 -9.43 11.34
C TYR A 62 -8.02 -10.87 11.72
N ASN A 63 -8.91 -11.64 12.39
CA ASN A 63 -8.62 -13.03 12.77
C ASN A 63 -9.32 -14.08 11.90
N ARG A 64 -9.96 -13.65 10.80
CA ARG A 64 -10.55 -14.55 9.81
C ARG A 64 -9.53 -15.50 9.23
N GLY A 65 -9.95 -16.74 8.96
CA GLY A 65 -9.12 -17.76 8.34
C GLY A 65 -8.00 -18.34 9.21
N LYS A 66 -7.86 -17.90 10.47
CA LYS A 66 -6.90 -18.44 11.43
C LYS A 66 -7.50 -19.64 12.19
N ARG A 67 -6.64 -20.42 12.83
CA ARG A 67 -7.02 -21.47 13.79
C ARG A 67 -6.66 -21.03 15.20
N SER A 68 -7.63 -20.98 16.12
CA SER A 68 -7.41 -20.58 17.52
C SER A 68 -6.98 -21.75 18.39
N VAL A 69 -5.89 -21.57 19.12
CA VAL A 69 -5.33 -22.54 20.07
C VAL A 69 -5.09 -21.87 21.41
N VAL A 70 -5.68 -22.41 22.48
CA VAL A 70 -5.41 -21.96 23.85
C VAL A 70 -4.35 -22.84 24.47
N LEU A 71 -3.23 -22.23 24.86
CA LEU A 71 -2.13 -22.96 25.50
C LEU A 71 -2.17 -22.82 27.02
N SER A 72 -1.87 -23.91 27.71
CA SER A 72 -1.81 -23.95 29.19
C SER A 72 -0.39 -23.91 29.73
N THR A 73 0.61 -24.21 28.90
CA THR A 73 2.02 -24.35 29.33
C THR A 73 3.01 -23.84 28.27
N ALA A 74 4.18 -23.38 28.73
CA ALA A 74 5.28 -23.02 27.83
C ALA A 74 5.80 -24.21 27.02
N GLN A 75 5.68 -25.44 27.54
CA GLN A 75 6.08 -26.65 26.81
C GLN A 75 5.25 -26.85 25.54
N GLN A 76 3.93 -26.61 25.59
CA GLN A 76 3.09 -26.74 24.39
C GLN A 76 3.48 -25.72 23.32
N LEU A 77 3.82 -24.48 23.72
CA LEU A 77 4.32 -23.49 22.77
C LEU A 77 5.65 -23.93 22.13
N LEU A 78 6.56 -24.49 22.93
CA LEU A 78 7.82 -25.03 22.44
C LEU A 78 7.62 -26.13 21.40
N GLU A 79 6.69 -27.06 21.64
CA GLU A 79 6.38 -28.12 20.67
C GLU A 79 5.76 -27.59 19.38
N LEU A 80 4.89 -26.57 19.46
CA LEU A 80 4.36 -25.92 18.26
C LEU A 80 5.47 -25.19 17.47
N ALA A 81 6.34 -24.46 18.17
CA ALA A 81 7.43 -23.71 17.56
C ALA A 81 8.44 -24.62 16.84
N ARG A 82 8.63 -25.86 17.31
CA ARG A 82 9.46 -26.87 16.65
C ARG A 82 9.04 -27.21 15.22
N THR A 83 7.76 -27.02 14.89
CA THR A 83 7.20 -27.39 13.58
C THR A 83 6.63 -26.20 12.80
N ALA A 84 6.86 -24.98 13.31
CA ALA A 84 6.44 -23.74 12.69
C ALA A 84 7.55 -23.16 11.81
N ASP A 85 7.14 -22.41 10.79
CA ASP A 85 8.05 -21.69 9.91
C ASP A 85 8.27 -20.26 10.37
N VAL A 86 7.21 -19.63 10.88
CA VAL A 86 7.22 -18.25 11.35
C VAL A 86 6.54 -18.17 12.70
N LEU A 87 7.08 -17.35 13.59
CA LEU A 87 6.41 -16.87 14.81
C LEU A 87 6.35 -15.34 14.77
N ILE A 88 5.17 -14.78 14.98
CA ILE A 88 4.95 -13.32 15.07
C ILE A 88 4.46 -12.99 16.47
N GLU A 89 5.07 -12.00 17.11
CA GLU A 89 4.75 -11.60 18.48
C GLU A 89 4.85 -10.08 18.67
N CYS A 90 4.18 -9.54 19.71
CA CYS A 90 4.20 -8.09 20.02
C CYS A 90 4.24 -7.79 21.54
N GLY A 91 4.81 -8.71 22.31
CA GLY A 91 4.87 -8.68 23.77
C GLY A 91 3.53 -8.94 24.47
N ALA A 92 2.53 -9.45 23.73
CA ALA A 92 1.20 -9.77 24.30
C ALA A 92 1.23 -11.01 25.20
N MET A 93 2.19 -11.91 25.00
CA MET A 93 2.43 -13.10 25.81
C MET A 93 3.89 -13.12 26.28
N ASN A 94 4.12 -13.62 27.50
CA ASN A 94 5.48 -13.80 28.01
C ASN A 94 6.08 -15.08 27.40
N ILE A 95 7.06 -14.92 26.51
CA ILE A 95 7.71 -16.02 25.78
C ILE A 95 9.23 -15.94 25.92
N ASP A 96 9.89 -17.10 25.92
CA ASP A 96 11.34 -17.21 25.83
C ASP A 96 11.73 -17.43 24.37
N LEU A 97 11.90 -16.34 23.62
CA LEU A 97 12.15 -16.39 22.19
C LEU A 97 13.46 -17.11 21.84
N ASP A 98 14.47 -16.98 22.69
CA ASP A 98 15.77 -17.65 22.53
C ASP A 98 15.63 -19.16 22.67
N ALA A 99 14.85 -19.64 23.65
CA ALA A 99 14.57 -21.06 23.79
C ALA A 99 13.79 -21.63 22.59
N LEU A 100 12.82 -20.88 22.05
CA LEU A 100 12.07 -21.31 20.86
C LEU A 100 12.97 -21.43 19.63
N ARG A 101 13.85 -20.43 19.40
CA ARG A 101 14.83 -20.44 18.30
C ARG A 101 15.92 -21.49 18.48
N ALA A 102 16.34 -21.77 19.70
CA ALA A 102 17.28 -22.85 19.99
C ALA A 102 16.67 -24.23 19.70
N ALA A 103 15.37 -24.40 19.95
CA ALA A 103 14.66 -25.64 19.64
C ALA A 103 14.32 -25.80 18.15
N ASN A 104 14.21 -24.69 17.41
CA ASN A 104 14.03 -24.68 15.97
C ASN A 104 14.92 -23.60 15.32
N PRO A 105 16.15 -23.95 14.92
CA PRO A 105 17.07 -23.02 14.27
C PRO A 105 16.59 -22.48 12.92
N SER A 106 15.59 -23.10 12.29
CA SER A 106 14.98 -22.65 11.03
C SER A 106 13.75 -21.75 11.25
N LEU A 107 13.36 -21.50 12.50
CA LEU A 107 12.23 -20.64 12.84
C LEU A 107 12.55 -19.17 12.54
N VAL A 108 11.78 -18.56 11.64
CA VAL A 108 11.75 -17.11 11.48
C VAL A 108 10.92 -16.52 12.61
N THR A 109 11.45 -15.51 13.30
CA THR A 109 10.71 -14.81 14.36
C THR A 109 10.58 -13.34 14.03
N VAL A 110 9.39 -12.77 14.17
CA VAL A 110 9.12 -11.36 13.94
C VAL A 110 8.51 -10.74 15.19
N SER A 111 9.16 -9.72 15.74
CA SER A 111 8.67 -8.98 16.91
C SER A 111 8.21 -7.59 16.48
N LEU A 112 6.96 -7.24 16.82
CA LEU A 112 6.45 -5.89 16.67
C LEU A 112 6.59 -5.12 17.96
N SER A 113 7.35 -4.03 17.93
CA SER A 113 7.62 -3.17 19.07
C SER A 113 7.19 -1.73 18.80
N ASN A 114 7.07 -0.91 19.85
CA ASN A 114 6.66 0.49 19.70
C ASN A 114 7.70 1.30 18.91
N PHE A 115 8.96 1.22 19.32
CA PHE A 115 10.07 2.06 18.83
C PHE A 115 11.31 1.25 18.43
N GLY A 116 11.18 -0.06 18.23
CA GLY A 116 12.31 -0.98 18.13
C GLY A 116 12.66 -1.60 19.48
N SER A 117 13.38 -2.71 19.42
CA SER A 117 13.96 -3.45 20.55
C SER A 117 15.26 -2.82 21.07
N GLU A 118 15.86 -1.94 20.28
CA GLU A 118 17.13 -1.26 20.59
C GLU A 118 16.99 0.27 20.63
N GLY A 119 18.03 0.92 21.16
CA GLY A 119 18.11 2.38 21.19
C GLY A 119 17.39 3.04 22.38
N PRO A 120 17.46 4.38 22.48
CA PRO A 120 17.08 5.12 23.68
C PRO A 120 15.56 5.10 23.97
N LYS A 121 14.73 4.71 22.99
CA LYS A 121 13.27 4.67 23.10
C LYS A 121 12.71 3.24 23.19
N ALA A 122 13.54 2.20 23.19
CA ALA A 122 13.08 0.80 23.17
C ALA A 122 12.08 0.48 24.29
N GLY A 123 12.31 1.01 25.49
CA GLY A 123 11.45 0.81 26.66
C GLY A 123 10.26 1.76 26.77
N TRP A 124 10.01 2.63 25.78
CA TRP A 124 8.93 3.63 25.89
C TRP A 124 7.57 3.01 25.61
N ALA A 125 6.58 3.41 26.40
CA ALA A 125 5.19 3.10 26.12
C ALA A 125 4.71 3.82 24.85
N GLY A 126 3.83 3.17 24.11
CA GLY A 126 3.31 3.65 22.84
C GLY A 126 1.83 3.31 22.67
N THR A 127 1.12 4.22 22.02
CA THR A 127 -0.26 4.08 21.53
C THR A 127 -0.24 4.48 20.06
N ASP A 128 -1.24 4.09 19.29
CA ASP A 128 -1.33 4.49 17.87
C ASP A 128 -1.14 6.01 17.68
N LEU A 129 -1.80 6.83 18.50
CA LEU A 129 -1.66 8.29 18.47
C LEU A 129 -0.23 8.77 18.77
N THR A 130 0.40 8.25 19.83
CA THR A 130 1.75 8.72 20.24
C THR A 130 2.83 8.25 19.26
N LEU A 131 2.66 7.05 18.69
CA LEU A 131 3.55 6.52 17.65
C LEU A 131 3.38 7.28 16.33
N SER A 132 2.15 7.57 15.92
CA SER A 132 1.86 8.40 14.74
C SER A 132 2.45 9.81 14.87
N ALA A 133 2.33 10.42 16.05
CA ALA A 133 2.95 11.71 16.35
C ALA A 133 4.48 11.63 16.30
N ALA A 134 5.07 10.56 16.84
CA ALA A 134 6.51 10.36 16.86
C ALA A 134 7.09 9.96 15.49
N ALA A 135 6.27 9.47 14.55
CA ALA A 135 6.71 9.07 13.22
C ALA A 135 6.99 10.26 12.29
N GLY A 136 6.36 11.42 12.52
CA GLY A 136 6.53 12.60 11.66
C GLY A 136 5.36 12.91 10.70
N PRO A 137 4.78 11.95 9.95
CA PRO A 137 3.68 12.22 9.01
C PRO A 137 2.50 12.99 9.61
N MET A 138 2.17 12.78 10.88
CA MET A 138 1.10 13.51 11.56
C MET A 138 1.31 15.04 11.53
N SER A 139 2.57 15.52 11.51
CA SER A 139 2.88 16.96 11.45
C SER A 139 2.41 17.65 10.16
N LEU A 140 2.19 16.85 9.11
CA LEU A 140 1.77 17.30 7.77
C LEU A 140 0.24 17.24 7.57
N ASN A 141 -0.50 16.68 8.52
CA ASN A 141 -1.95 16.55 8.44
C ASN A 141 -2.68 17.75 9.05
N GLY A 142 -3.76 18.19 8.38
CA GLY A 142 -4.62 19.29 8.82
C GLY A 142 -4.16 20.68 8.35
N TYR A 143 -4.67 21.73 8.98
CA TYR A 143 -4.39 23.12 8.59
C TYR A 143 -3.25 23.74 9.42
N ARG A 144 -2.48 24.66 8.81
CA ARG A 144 -1.29 25.28 9.41
C ARG A 144 -1.60 26.11 10.65
N ASP A 145 -2.77 26.76 10.67
CA ASP A 145 -3.24 27.66 11.73
C ASP A 145 -3.63 26.94 13.02
N ARG A 146 -3.61 25.60 13.05
CA ARG A 146 -4.00 24.76 14.19
C ARG A 146 -3.02 23.61 14.43
N ALA A 147 -3.27 22.87 15.52
CA ALA A 147 -2.53 21.67 15.86
C ALA A 147 -2.65 20.60 14.75
N PRO A 148 -1.60 19.78 14.54
CA PRO A 148 -1.67 18.66 13.62
C PRO A 148 -2.72 17.64 14.06
N VAL A 149 -3.33 16.95 13.10
CA VAL A 149 -4.37 15.94 13.35
C VAL A 149 -3.91 14.56 12.91
N ARG A 150 -4.41 13.53 13.58
CA ARG A 150 -4.24 12.14 13.11
C ARG A 150 -5.42 11.75 12.24
N ILE A 151 -5.27 10.66 11.48
CA ILE A 151 -6.40 9.95 10.88
C ILE A 151 -7.23 9.38 12.04
N SER A 152 -8.57 9.55 12.03
CA SER A 152 -9.41 9.16 13.18
C SER A 152 -9.53 7.64 13.38
N ALA A 153 -9.02 6.83 12.46
CA ALA A 153 -8.82 5.38 12.61
C ALA A 153 -7.36 5.05 12.95
N PRO A 154 -7.06 4.03 13.78
CA PRO A 154 -5.70 3.54 13.97
C PRO A 154 -5.06 3.10 12.65
N GLN A 155 -3.79 3.46 12.43
CA GLN A 155 -3.07 3.23 11.17
C GLN A 155 -1.65 2.69 11.38
N VAL A 156 -1.04 2.98 12.54
CA VAL A 156 0.36 2.62 12.81
C VAL A 156 0.53 1.11 12.77
N TRP A 157 -0.36 0.38 13.44
CA TRP A 157 -0.27 -1.08 13.57
C TRP A 157 -0.65 -1.83 12.29
N VAL A 158 -1.48 -1.25 11.42
CA VAL A 158 -1.75 -1.81 10.08
C VAL A 158 -0.48 -1.72 9.24
N ASN A 159 0.18 -0.56 9.22
CA ASN A 159 1.47 -0.39 8.53
C ASN A 159 2.55 -1.33 9.11
N ALA A 160 2.66 -1.43 10.42
CA ALA A 160 3.59 -2.33 11.09
C ALA A 160 3.30 -3.81 10.78
N GLY A 161 2.02 -4.21 10.73
CA GLY A 161 1.61 -5.55 10.35
C GLY A 161 1.94 -5.90 8.90
N SER A 162 1.78 -4.96 7.96
CA SER A 162 2.22 -5.15 6.57
C SER A 162 3.74 -5.29 6.46
N GLU A 163 4.50 -4.50 7.22
CA GLU A 163 5.96 -4.59 7.30
C GLU A 163 6.39 -5.95 7.87
N ALA A 164 5.75 -6.41 8.96
CA ALA A 164 6.02 -7.70 9.57
C ALA A 164 5.73 -8.88 8.62
N ALA A 165 4.66 -8.81 7.84
CA ALA A 165 4.39 -9.81 6.80
C ALA A 165 5.47 -9.81 5.71
N CYS A 166 5.92 -8.65 5.25
CA CYS A 166 7.03 -8.56 4.29
C CYS A 166 8.34 -9.10 4.87
N ALA A 167 8.68 -8.71 6.09
CA ALA A 167 9.88 -9.16 6.78
C ALA A 167 9.89 -10.69 6.96
N ALA A 168 8.76 -11.28 7.34
CA ALA A 168 8.62 -12.73 7.40
C ALA A 168 8.89 -13.39 6.04
N LEU A 169 8.35 -12.85 4.95
CA LEU A 169 8.54 -13.41 3.59
C LEU A 169 9.97 -13.25 3.06
N ILE A 170 10.63 -12.13 3.36
CA ILE A 170 12.06 -11.91 3.06
C ILE A 170 12.90 -12.94 3.81
N ALA A 171 12.66 -13.09 5.12
CA ALA A 171 13.38 -14.04 5.97
C ALA A 171 13.13 -15.50 5.56
N LEU A 172 11.92 -15.86 5.18
CA LEU A 172 11.60 -17.19 4.64
C LEU A 172 12.32 -17.46 3.31
N THR A 173 12.51 -16.44 2.48
CA THR A 173 13.24 -16.57 1.22
C THR A 173 14.73 -16.74 1.48
N GLU A 174 15.30 -15.97 2.40
CA GLU A 174 16.69 -16.12 2.85
C GLU A 174 16.94 -17.50 3.46
N ARG A 175 16.01 -17.99 4.29
CA ARG A 175 16.09 -19.33 4.90
C ARG A 175 16.22 -20.46 3.87
N LYS A 176 15.71 -20.31 2.65
CA LYS A 176 15.92 -21.32 1.58
C LYS A 176 17.38 -21.42 1.13
N ILE A 177 18.16 -20.37 1.36
CA ILE A 177 19.58 -20.27 1.01
C ILE A 177 20.43 -20.82 2.16
N SER A 178 20.23 -20.28 3.37
CA SER A 178 21.07 -20.62 4.53
C SER A 178 20.59 -21.83 5.32
N GLY A 179 19.31 -22.21 5.18
CA GLY A 179 18.62 -23.17 6.05
C GLY A 179 18.20 -22.59 7.41
N LEU A 180 18.63 -21.38 7.75
CA LEU A 180 18.45 -20.82 9.09
C LEU A 180 17.32 -19.80 9.13
N GLY A 181 16.62 -19.78 10.25
CA GLY A 181 15.71 -18.72 10.60
C GLY A 181 16.47 -17.51 11.12
N GLN A 182 15.81 -16.37 11.11
CA GLN A 182 16.35 -15.13 11.65
C GLN A 182 15.30 -14.44 12.52
N HIS A 183 15.79 -13.59 13.41
CA HIS A 183 14.94 -12.71 14.19
C HIS A 183 14.87 -11.35 13.50
N VAL A 184 13.65 -10.86 13.27
CA VAL A 184 13.38 -9.55 12.69
C VAL A 184 12.60 -8.71 13.69
N ASP A 185 13.12 -7.53 14.02
CA ASP A 185 12.44 -6.53 14.84
C ASP A 185 11.79 -5.48 13.93
N VAL A 186 10.50 -5.23 14.15
CA VAL A 186 9.70 -4.27 13.41
C VAL A 186 9.23 -3.18 14.36
N SER A 187 9.81 -1.99 14.23
CA SER A 187 9.36 -0.79 14.92
C SER A 187 8.09 -0.24 14.27
N ALA A 188 7.00 -0.20 15.04
CA ALA A 188 5.74 0.35 14.57
C ALA A 188 5.84 1.84 14.22
N GLN A 189 6.65 2.60 14.97
CA GLN A 189 6.93 3.99 14.64
C GLN A 189 7.67 4.12 13.30
N GLU A 190 8.70 3.31 13.03
CA GLU A 190 9.45 3.35 11.78
C GLU A 190 8.61 2.92 10.57
N ALA A 191 7.76 1.90 10.73
CA ALA A 191 6.81 1.49 9.70
C ALA A 191 5.90 2.66 9.28
N MET A 192 5.50 3.50 10.24
CA MET A 192 4.69 4.70 9.98
C MET A 192 5.48 5.84 9.32
N ILE A 193 6.79 6.01 9.60
CA ILE A 193 7.66 7.04 8.96
C ILE A 193 7.55 6.97 7.43
N LEU A 194 7.52 5.75 6.89
CA LEU A 194 7.52 5.50 5.46
C LEU A 194 6.31 6.11 4.72
N THR A 195 5.22 6.41 5.43
CA THR A 195 4.05 7.11 4.86
C THR A 195 4.32 8.56 4.47
N ALA A 196 5.45 9.15 4.90
CA ALA A 196 5.90 10.46 4.48
C ALA A 196 7.37 10.46 3.98
N GLN A 197 7.94 9.30 3.61
CA GLN A 197 9.37 9.20 3.27
C GLN A 197 9.78 10.20 2.16
N GLY A 198 8.99 10.35 1.10
CA GLY A 198 9.25 11.32 0.02
C GLY A 198 9.28 12.79 0.48
N TRP A 199 8.84 13.08 1.70
CA TRP A 199 8.67 14.42 2.28
C TRP A 199 9.53 14.68 3.51
N LEU A 200 10.18 13.65 4.06
CA LEU A 200 11.31 13.82 4.99
C LEU A 200 12.57 14.27 4.26
N ALA A 201 12.62 13.86 2.99
CA ALA A 201 13.75 13.97 2.11
C ALA A 201 14.14 15.45 1.82
N PRO A 202 13.22 16.42 1.57
CA PRO A 202 13.56 17.83 1.33
C PRO A 202 14.43 18.47 2.42
N SER A 203 14.20 18.13 3.69
CA SER A 203 14.99 18.64 4.83
C SER A 203 16.47 18.20 4.81
N LEU A 204 16.82 17.21 3.97
CA LEU A 204 18.20 16.71 3.82
C LEU A 204 19.00 17.45 2.74
N CYS A 205 18.34 18.24 1.89
CA CYS A 205 18.94 18.91 0.73
C CYS A 205 18.64 20.41 0.70
N ASP A 206 18.54 21.07 1.87
CA ASP A 206 18.26 22.50 2.04
C ASP A 206 16.99 23.01 1.30
N ASN A 207 16.05 22.12 0.97
CA ASN A 207 14.78 22.52 0.39
C ASN A 207 13.86 23.09 1.48
N PRO A 208 12.92 23.99 1.12
CA PRO A 208 11.90 24.45 2.05
C PRO A 208 11.14 23.28 2.67
N PRO A 209 10.94 23.26 4.00
CA PRO A 209 10.23 22.17 4.66
C PRO A 209 8.77 22.17 4.25
N ALA A 210 8.24 20.98 3.91
CA ALA A 210 6.84 20.80 3.59
C ALA A 210 5.94 21.33 4.71
N GLN A 211 4.85 21.99 4.33
CA GLN A 211 3.86 22.53 5.25
C GLN A 211 2.50 21.89 5.01
N ARG A 212 1.70 21.82 6.08
CA ARG A 212 0.32 21.33 6.02
C ARG A 212 -0.61 22.42 5.46
N THR A 213 -1.47 22.06 4.50
CA THR A 213 -2.38 22.98 3.79
C THR A 213 -3.86 22.56 3.87
N GLY A 214 -4.18 21.56 4.70
CA GLY A 214 -5.57 21.09 4.85
C GLY A 214 -6.07 20.27 3.67
N GLY A 215 -5.28 19.27 3.24
CA GLY A 215 -5.64 18.34 2.15
C GLY A 215 -5.16 18.76 0.77
N GLY A 216 -4.42 19.87 0.68
CA GLY A 216 -3.69 20.29 -0.50
C GLY A 216 -2.20 19.90 -0.43
N PHE A 217 -1.41 20.61 -1.23
CA PHE A 217 0.03 20.47 -1.34
C PHE A 217 0.69 21.85 -1.51
N GLU A 218 1.88 22.04 -0.93
CA GLU A 218 2.69 23.26 -1.12
C GLU A 218 4.00 22.90 -1.82
N LEU A 219 4.22 23.44 -3.01
CA LEU A 219 5.46 23.28 -3.76
C LEU A 219 6.45 24.37 -3.37
N LEU A 220 7.62 23.95 -2.86
CA LEU A 220 8.76 24.81 -2.53
C LEU A 220 8.44 26.00 -1.61
N GLY A 221 7.41 25.90 -0.77
CA GLY A 221 6.99 27.00 0.11
C GLY A 221 6.37 28.20 -0.62
N MET A 222 6.05 28.08 -1.91
CA MET A 222 5.64 29.22 -2.75
C MET A 222 4.29 29.00 -3.46
N VAL A 223 4.01 27.80 -3.96
CA VAL A 223 2.80 27.52 -4.75
C VAL A 223 1.92 26.55 -3.98
N GLU A 224 0.71 26.99 -3.62
CA GLU A 224 -0.28 26.17 -2.93
C GLU A 224 -1.28 25.57 -3.93
N PHE A 225 -1.42 24.25 -3.90
CA PHE A 225 -2.40 23.50 -4.67
C PHE A 225 -3.48 22.95 -3.74
N ARG A 226 -4.73 23.36 -3.97
CA ARG A 226 -5.90 22.85 -3.25
C ARG A 226 -6.46 21.61 -3.97
N PHE A 227 -6.60 20.48 -3.29
CA PHE A 227 -7.21 19.30 -3.92
C PHE A 227 -8.68 19.08 -3.58
N VAL A 228 -9.17 19.60 -2.45
CA VAL A 228 -10.56 19.33 -2.00
C VAL A 228 -11.47 20.52 -2.29
N TYR A 229 -12.57 20.27 -3.00
CA TYR A 229 -13.53 21.28 -3.41
C TYR A 229 -14.94 20.92 -2.96
N GLU A 230 -15.72 21.95 -2.61
CA GLU A 230 -17.15 21.82 -2.34
C GLU A 230 -17.92 21.67 -3.66
N CYS A 231 -18.97 20.87 -3.64
CA CYS A 231 -19.95 20.71 -4.71
C CYS A 231 -21.37 20.68 -4.12
N ALA A 232 -22.40 20.52 -4.95
CA ALA A 232 -23.79 20.70 -4.53
C ALA A 232 -24.25 19.80 -3.35
N ASP A 233 -23.63 18.62 -3.20
CA ASP A 233 -24.00 17.57 -2.25
C ASP A 233 -22.78 16.98 -1.50
N GLY A 234 -21.71 17.77 -1.33
CA GLY A 234 -20.55 17.39 -0.52
C GLY A 234 -19.23 17.88 -1.08
N HIS A 235 -18.25 16.97 -1.18
CA HIS A 235 -16.90 17.30 -1.60
C HIS A 235 -16.39 16.35 -2.70
N VAL A 236 -15.51 16.88 -3.54
CA VAL A 236 -14.71 16.12 -4.50
C VAL A 236 -13.23 16.40 -4.26
N THR A 237 -12.38 15.44 -4.58
CA THR A 237 -10.93 15.66 -4.68
C THR A 237 -10.52 15.71 -6.14
N ILE A 238 -9.68 16.69 -6.48
CA ILE A 238 -9.20 16.98 -7.83
C ILE A 238 -7.69 17.12 -7.78
N THR A 239 -6.99 16.28 -8.54
CA THR A 239 -5.55 16.44 -8.74
C THR A 239 -5.32 17.32 -9.95
N PHE A 240 -5.31 18.64 -9.75
CA PHE A 240 -4.92 19.61 -10.77
C PHE A 240 -3.52 20.12 -10.45
N LEU A 241 -2.55 19.72 -11.27
CA LEU A 241 -1.13 20.05 -11.10
C LEU A 241 -0.52 20.33 -12.47
N PRO A 242 0.56 21.11 -12.54
CA PRO A 242 1.35 21.26 -13.77
C PRO A 242 2.29 20.07 -13.99
N GLY A 243 2.88 20.01 -15.19
CA GLY A 243 3.94 19.08 -15.56
C GLY A 243 3.54 18.00 -16.56
N VAL A 244 4.53 17.35 -17.16
CA VAL A 244 4.38 16.41 -18.29
C VAL A 244 3.37 15.29 -18.06
N LEU A 245 3.27 14.75 -16.83
CA LEU A 245 2.35 13.66 -16.55
C LEU A 245 0.91 14.15 -16.29
N VAL A 246 0.76 15.28 -15.58
CA VAL A 246 -0.55 15.72 -15.02
C VAL A 246 -1.17 16.90 -15.78
N GLY A 247 -0.37 17.78 -16.38
CA GLY A 247 -0.83 19.02 -17.02
C GLY A 247 -1.89 18.79 -18.10
N SER A 248 -1.80 17.71 -18.87
CA SER A 248 -2.82 17.36 -19.88
C SER A 248 -4.19 16.98 -19.30
N PHE A 249 -4.25 16.54 -18.03
CA PHE A 249 -5.50 16.34 -17.29
C PHE A 249 -6.05 17.69 -16.83
N THR A 250 -5.17 18.56 -16.31
CA THR A 250 -5.53 19.91 -15.89
C THR A 250 -6.09 20.73 -17.06
N ASN A 251 -5.43 20.73 -18.22
CA ASN A 251 -5.91 21.45 -19.41
C ASN A 251 -7.34 21.03 -19.80
N ARG A 252 -7.64 19.72 -19.80
CA ARG A 252 -8.98 19.21 -20.12
C ARG A 252 -10.03 19.59 -19.07
N LEU A 253 -9.65 19.61 -17.79
CA LEU A 253 -10.52 20.10 -16.73
C LEU A 253 -10.83 21.59 -16.94
N LEU A 254 -9.82 22.41 -17.25
CA LEU A 254 -9.98 23.85 -17.44
C LEU A 254 -10.76 24.19 -18.71
N GLU A 255 -10.65 23.39 -19.76
CA GLU A 255 -11.52 23.50 -20.94
C GLU A 255 -13.00 23.36 -20.54
N TRP A 256 -13.33 22.40 -19.67
CA TRP A 256 -14.69 22.28 -19.13
C TRP A 256 -15.09 23.47 -18.24
N VAL A 257 -14.22 23.92 -17.32
CA VAL A 257 -14.50 25.10 -16.46
C VAL A 257 -14.76 26.36 -17.31
N HIS A 258 -14.05 26.51 -18.42
CA HIS A 258 -14.26 27.59 -19.37
C HIS A 258 -15.59 27.45 -20.11
N GLN A 259 -15.97 26.26 -20.55
CA GLN A 259 -17.27 25.99 -21.16
C GLN A 259 -18.45 26.27 -20.21
N GLU A 260 -18.27 26.02 -18.92
CA GLU A 260 -19.25 26.39 -17.87
C GLU A 260 -19.27 27.91 -17.59
N GLY A 261 -18.38 28.68 -18.22
CA GLY A 261 -18.33 30.14 -18.11
C GLY A 261 -17.69 30.67 -16.82
N HIS A 262 -16.86 29.86 -16.16
CA HIS A 262 -16.24 30.20 -14.87
C HIS A 262 -14.74 30.46 -14.95
N LEU A 263 -14.07 30.17 -16.07
CA LEU A 263 -12.63 30.41 -16.26
C LEU A 263 -12.37 31.72 -17.01
N ASP A 264 -11.50 32.56 -16.46
CA ASP A 264 -11.01 33.77 -17.13
C ASP A 264 -10.28 33.42 -18.44
N ASP A 265 -10.49 34.23 -19.50
CA ASP A 265 -9.93 33.98 -20.83
C ASP A 265 -8.39 33.87 -20.83
N ASP A 266 -7.70 34.68 -20.00
CA ASP A 266 -6.23 34.64 -19.91
C ASP A 266 -5.70 33.36 -19.27
N LEU A 267 -6.49 32.71 -18.42
CA LEU A 267 -6.15 31.41 -17.82
C LEU A 267 -6.41 30.26 -18.79
N ALA A 268 -7.39 30.39 -19.69
CA ALA A 268 -7.74 29.38 -20.68
C ALA A 268 -6.62 29.16 -21.73
N GLU A 269 -5.77 30.16 -21.96
CA GLU A 269 -4.65 30.10 -22.91
C GLU A 269 -3.38 29.45 -22.34
N ILE A 270 -3.36 29.11 -21.04
CA ILE A 270 -2.19 28.58 -20.36
C ILE A 270 -2.08 27.07 -20.53
N ASP A 271 -0.93 26.60 -21.01
CA ASP A 271 -0.60 25.17 -20.99
C ASP A 271 -0.01 24.77 -19.63
N TRP A 272 -0.72 23.90 -18.91
CA TRP A 272 -0.27 23.38 -17.63
C TRP A 272 0.84 22.33 -17.73
N VAL A 273 1.12 21.80 -18.92
CA VAL A 273 2.23 20.87 -19.13
C VAL A 273 3.58 21.54 -18.88
N ASP A 274 3.76 22.75 -19.43
CA ASP A 274 5.01 23.50 -19.44
C ASP A 274 4.99 24.69 -18.45
N LEU A 275 3.94 24.81 -17.62
CA LEU A 275 3.75 25.95 -16.72
C LEU A 275 4.95 26.24 -15.80
N LEU A 276 5.60 25.19 -15.28
CA LEU A 276 6.76 25.32 -14.39
C LEU A 276 8.07 25.63 -15.14
N THR A 277 8.15 25.34 -16.43
CA THR A 277 9.33 25.66 -17.25
C THR A 277 9.24 27.05 -17.85
N ASP A 278 8.03 27.52 -18.14
CA ASP A 278 7.80 28.74 -18.89
C ASP A 278 7.68 29.99 -18.00
N ARG A 279 7.50 29.82 -16.69
CA ARG A 279 7.17 30.91 -15.76
C ARG A 279 7.90 30.77 -14.43
N ASP A 280 8.12 31.90 -13.78
CA ASP A 280 8.63 31.90 -12.41
C ASP A 280 7.55 31.47 -11.39
N LEU A 281 8.00 31.04 -10.21
CA LEU A 281 7.09 30.49 -9.18
C LEU A 281 6.08 31.49 -8.64
N LYS A 282 6.33 32.80 -8.70
CA LYS A 282 5.36 33.81 -8.21
C LYS A 282 4.21 33.96 -9.20
N ASP A 283 4.52 33.97 -10.48
CA ASP A 283 3.51 33.98 -11.53
C ASP A 283 2.69 32.68 -11.48
N VAL A 284 3.35 31.52 -11.32
CA VAL A 284 2.67 30.22 -11.16
C VAL A 284 1.76 30.20 -9.92
N ALA A 285 2.20 30.77 -8.80
CA ALA A 285 1.37 30.89 -7.59
C ALA A 285 0.10 31.69 -7.86
N SER A 286 0.22 32.86 -8.51
CA SER A 286 -0.93 33.70 -8.84
C SER A 286 -1.90 33.01 -9.82
N ILE A 287 -1.37 32.33 -10.85
CA ILE A 287 -2.17 31.57 -11.80
C ILE A 287 -2.93 30.46 -11.07
N THR A 288 -2.25 29.70 -10.23
CA THR A 288 -2.82 28.55 -9.52
C THR A 288 -3.92 28.97 -8.56
N GLU A 289 -3.73 30.06 -7.82
CA GLU A 289 -4.76 30.62 -6.91
C GLU A 289 -6.02 31.05 -7.68
N ARG A 290 -5.85 31.83 -8.75
CA ARG A 290 -6.98 32.29 -9.58
C ARG A 290 -7.72 31.11 -10.22
N THR A 291 -6.98 30.14 -10.77
CA THR A 291 -7.55 28.94 -11.37
C THR A 291 -8.31 28.10 -10.34
N ALA A 292 -7.78 27.93 -9.12
CA ALA A 292 -8.47 27.21 -8.05
C ALA A 292 -9.80 27.89 -7.67
N GLN A 293 -9.86 29.22 -7.71
CA GLN A 293 -11.10 29.96 -7.45
C GLN A 293 -12.14 29.79 -8.58
N CYS A 294 -11.71 29.86 -9.84
CA CYS A 294 -12.57 29.58 -11.00
C CYS A 294 -13.13 28.15 -10.93
N LEU A 295 -12.26 27.18 -10.66
CA LEU A 295 -12.64 25.78 -10.49
C LEU A 295 -13.64 25.61 -9.33
N ALA A 296 -13.37 26.20 -8.16
CA ALA A 296 -14.28 26.12 -7.02
C ALA A 296 -15.68 26.64 -7.36
N ASN A 297 -15.77 27.75 -8.09
CA ASN A 297 -17.07 28.32 -8.50
C ASN A 297 -17.84 27.41 -9.44
N ALA A 298 -17.15 26.80 -10.42
CA ALA A 298 -17.78 25.90 -11.39
C ALA A 298 -18.36 24.64 -10.75
N LEU A 299 -17.77 24.14 -9.67
CA LEU A 299 -18.19 22.87 -9.05
C LEU A 299 -19.45 22.99 -8.19
N LEU A 300 -19.80 24.19 -7.71
CA LEU A 300 -20.89 24.41 -6.75
C LEU A 300 -22.28 24.00 -7.28
N SER A 301 -22.50 24.06 -8.60
CA SER A 301 -23.78 23.72 -9.22
C SER A 301 -23.93 22.25 -9.59
N HIS A 302 -22.91 21.43 -9.39
CA HIS A 302 -22.89 20.03 -9.82
C HIS A 302 -22.84 19.09 -8.62
N THR A 303 -23.51 17.94 -8.73
CA THR A 303 -23.43 16.90 -7.68
C THR A 303 -22.14 16.08 -7.81
N LYS A 304 -21.76 15.37 -6.74
CA LYS A 304 -20.68 14.38 -6.76
C LYS A 304 -20.87 13.38 -7.90
N HIS A 305 -22.11 12.96 -8.15
CA HIS A 305 -22.43 12.01 -9.22
C HIS A 305 -22.21 12.61 -10.62
N ASP A 306 -22.64 13.85 -10.86
CA ASP A 306 -22.46 14.53 -12.16
C ASP A 306 -20.98 14.74 -12.47
N LEU A 307 -20.25 15.28 -11.49
CA LEU A 307 -18.80 15.54 -11.61
C LEU A 307 -18.02 14.24 -11.81
N PHE A 308 -18.40 13.18 -11.11
CA PHE A 308 -17.75 11.90 -11.26
C PHE A 308 -18.02 11.24 -12.62
N SER A 309 -19.25 11.33 -13.10
CA SER A 309 -19.62 10.86 -14.45
C SER A 309 -18.86 11.62 -15.54
N MET A 310 -18.69 12.94 -15.37
CA MET A 310 -17.83 13.75 -16.22
C MET A 310 -16.37 13.29 -16.16
N ALA A 311 -15.83 13.07 -14.96
CA ALA A 311 -14.46 12.63 -14.78
C ALA A 311 -14.15 11.31 -15.51
N GLN A 312 -15.10 10.37 -15.50
CA GLN A 312 -15.00 9.12 -16.25
C GLN A 312 -15.00 9.34 -17.77
N ARG A 313 -15.94 10.16 -18.26
CA ARG A 313 -16.08 10.46 -19.70
C ARG A 313 -14.85 11.18 -20.26
N ASP A 314 -14.41 12.22 -19.56
CA ASP A 314 -13.38 13.14 -20.04
C ASP A 314 -11.98 12.75 -19.55
N LYS A 315 -11.89 11.66 -18.78
CA LYS A 315 -10.67 11.10 -18.16
C LYS A 315 -9.94 12.18 -17.38
N LEU A 316 -10.60 12.68 -16.35
CA LEU A 316 -10.08 13.69 -15.42
C LEU A 316 -9.61 13.02 -14.12
N LEU A 317 -8.71 13.68 -13.40
CA LEU A 317 -8.22 13.23 -12.09
C LEU A 317 -9.13 13.75 -10.97
N LEU A 318 -10.39 13.34 -11.00
CA LEU A 318 -11.43 13.77 -10.08
C LEU A 318 -12.20 12.56 -9.55
N VAL A 319 -12.35 12.47 -8.22
CA VAL A 319 -13.19 11.47 -7.56
C VAL A 319 -14.01 12.11 -6.44
N PRO A 320 -15.20 11.54 -6.11
CA PRO A 320 -15.95 11.98 -4.94
C PRO A 320 -15.18 11.69 -3.65
N VAL A 321 -15.32 12.57 -2.68
CA VAL A 321 -15.01 12.25 -1.28
C VAL A 321 -16.21 11.48 -0.72
N ILE A 322 -15.93 10.27 -0.24
CA ILE A 322 -16.95 9.37 0.27
C ILE A 322 -16.66 8.98 1.72
N THR A 323 -17.66 8.47 2.42
CA THR A 323 -17.53 7.95 3.79
C THR A 323 -17.20 6.46 3.79
N PRO A 324 -16.73 5.88 4.92
CA PRO A 324 -16.61 4.43 5.04
C PRO A 324 -17.92 3.66 4.80
N ALA A 325 -19.08 4.28 5.06
CA ALA A 325 -20.38 3.67 4.75
C ALA A 325 -20.64 3.63 3.24
N ASP A 326 -20.30 4.71 2.52
CA ASP A 326 -20.44 4.78 1.06
C ASP A 326 -19.52 3.78 0.34
N VAL A 327 -18.35 3.45 0.92
CA VAL A 327 -17.45 2.40 0.39
C VAL A 327 -18.19 1.06 0.23
N LEU A 328 -19.03 0.69 1.20
CA LEU A 328 -19.80 -0.58 1.17
C LEU A 328 -20.83 -0.63 0.03
N GLU A 329 -21.33 0.54 -0.37
CA GLU A 329 -22.36 0.70 -1.40
C GLU A 329 -21.78 1.03 -2.79
N THR A 330 -20.47 1.30 -2.88
CA THR A 330 -19.81 1.65 -4.14
C THR A 330 -19.77 0.42 -5.06
N PRO A 331 -20.41 0.45 -6.25
CA PRO A 331 -20.53 -0.72 -7.13
C PRO A 331 -19.19 -1.33 -7.56
N HIS A 332 -18.14 -0.52 -7.63
CA HIS A 332 -16.80 -0.94 -8.02
C HIS A 332 -16.25 -2.11 -7.22
N TYR A 333 -16.32 -2.03 -5.89
CA TYR A 333 -15.77 -3.07 -5.04
C TYR A 333 -16.59 -4.38 -5.15
N SER A 334 -17.90 -4.28 -5.37
CA SER A 334 -18.75 -5.46 -5.63
C SER A 334 -18.45 -6.10 -6.99
N ASP A 335 -18.31 -5.31 -8.06
CA ASP A 335 -17.98 -5.79 -9.40
C ASP A 335 -16.60 -6.44 -9.48
N ARG A 336 -15.66 -5.95 -8.66
CA ARG A 336 -14.34 -6.57 -8.45
C ARG A 336 -14.37 -7.78 -7.54
N GLN A 337 -15.51 -8.09 -6.94
CA GLN A 337 -15.68 -9.15 -5.95
C GLN A 337 -14.78 -8.95 -4.72
N PHE A 338 -14.58 -7.71 -4.29
CA PHE A 338 -13.75 -7.38 -3.13
C PHE A 338 -14.32 -7.93 -1.82
N TRP A 339 -15.64 -7.93 -1.64
CA TRP A 339 -16.28 -8.29 -0.37
C TRP A 339 -16.32 -9.80 -0.12
N ASP A 340 -15.97 -10.21 1.10
CA ASP A 340 -16.40 -11.49 1.67
C ASP A 340 -17.69 -11.26 2.46
N GLU A 341 -18.78 -11.95 2.07
CA GLU A 341 -20.06 -11.91 2.79
C GLU A 341 -20.14 -13.06 3.78
N ILE A 342 -20.13 -12.74 5.08
CA ILE A 342 -19.99 -13.72 6.15
C ILE A 342 -21.16 -13.61 7.12
N LYS A 343 -21.76 -14.75 7.46
CA LYS A 343 -22.79 -14.83 8.49
C LYS A 343 -22.15 -14.72 9.87
N MET A 344 -22.54 -13.67 10.61
CA MET A 344 -22.29 -13.55 12.05
C MET A 344 -23.51 -14.08 12.78
N ASP A 345 -23.32 -14.90 13.81
CA ASP A 345 -24.44 -15.49 14.56
C ASP A 345 -25.29 -14.41 15.24
N GLN A 346 -24.67 -13.30 15.62
CA GLN A 346 -25.33 -12.16 16.26
C GLN A 346 -26.09 -11.28 15.25
N VAL A 347 -25.77 -11.30 13.95
CA VAL A 347 -26.36 -10.36 12.97
C VAL A 347 -27.28 -11.10 12.02
N GLU A 348 -28.51 -10.60 11.79
CA GLU A 348 -29.49 -11.29 10.94
C GLU A 348 -29.03 -11.41 9.48
N THR A 349 -28.48 -10.34 8.92
CA THR A 349 -27.95 -10.31 7.55
C THR A 349 -26.47 -10.68 7.49
N PRO A 350 -25.99 -11.24 6.37
CA PRO A 350 -24.56 -11.38 6.13
C PRO A 350 -23.86 -10.02 6.26
N VAL A 351 -22.69 -10.02 6.88
CA VAL A 351 -21.85 -8.84 7.06
C VAL A 351 -20.73 -8.87 6.03
N ARG A 352 -20.48 -7.72 5.41
CA ARG A 352 -19.40 -7.55 4.44
C ARG A 352 -18.10 -7.23 5.17
N PHE A 353 -17.08 -8.02 4.88
CA PHE A 353 -15.70 -7.74 5.28
C PHE A 353 -14.83 -7.58 4.04
N PRO A 354 -13.77 -6.75 4.07
CA PRO A 354 -12.76 -6.70 3.02
C PRO A 354 -12.22 -8.09 2.71
N GLY A 355 -12.38 -8.57 1.48
CA GLY A 355 -11.95 -9.91 1.06
C GLY A 355 -10.55 -9.90 0.45
N PRO A 356 -10.30 -10.70 -0.61
CA PRO A 356 -9.04 -10.68 -1.33
C PRO A 356 -8.73 -9.27 -1.87
N TRP A 357 -7.58 -8.73 -1.49
CA TRP A 357 -7.12 -7.41 -1.96
C TRP A 357 -6.42 -7.47 -3.32
N ALA A 358 -6.19 -8.67 -3.88
CA ALA A 358 -5.67 -8.84 -5.23
C ALA A 358 -6.42 -9.94 -6.00
N HIS A 359 -6.58 -9.70 -7.30
CA HIS A 359 -7.33 -10.50 -8.27
C HIS A 359 -6.40 -11.01 -9.39
N GLY A 360 -6.94 -11.69 -10.42
CA GLY A 360 -6.15 -12.30 -11.51
C GLY A 360 -6.30 -13.83 -11.66
N THR A 361 -5.38 -14.48 -12.40
CA THR A 361 -5.55 -15.89 -12.80
C THR A 361 -4.20 -16.61 -12.97
N PRO A 362 -3.91 -17.64 -12.15
CA PRO A 362 -4.44 -17.82 -10.80
C PRO A 362 -3.93 -16.68 -9.88
N THR A 363 -4.75 -16.17 -8.96
CA THR A 363 -4.31 -15.16 -7.97
C THR A 363 -3.52 -15.74 -6.83
N GLY A 364 -3.94 -16.94 -6.39
CA GLY A 364 -3.46 -17.58 -5.19
C GLY A 364 -3.79 -16.86 -3.86
N VAL A 365 -4.56 -15.76 -3.87
CA VAL A 365 -5.10 -15.06 -2.69
C VAL A 365 -6.44 -15.67 -2.30
N LYS A 366 -6.58 -16.09 -1.04
CA LYS A 366 -7.75 -16.79 -0.51
C LYS A 366 -8.82 -15.83 -0.01
N ARG A 367 -10.08 -16.18 -0.25
CA ARG A 367 -11.21 -15.71 0.55
C ARG A 367 -11.19 -16.39 1.91
N LEU A 368 -11.48 -15.64 2.97
CA LEU A 368 -11.42 -16.15 4.33
C LEU A 368 -12.82 -16.25 4.93
N GLY A 369 -13.05 -17.33 5.69
CA GLY A 369 -14.29 -17.53 6.44
C GLY A 369 -14.35 -16.70 7.71
N LYS A 370 -15.27 -17.05 8.63
CA LYS A 370 -15.36 -16.43 9.95
C LYS A 370 -14.06 -16.60 10.77
N PRO A 371 -13.77 -15.72 11.75
CA PRO A 371 -12.72 -16.00 12.73
C PRO A 371 -13.06 -17.25 13.56
N PRO A 372 -12.06 -17.94 14.11
CA PRO A 372 -12.28 -19.10 14.96
C PRO A 372 -12.85 -18.70 16.33
N LEU A 373 -13.70 -19.56 16.91
CA LEU A 373 -14.07 -19.43 18.32
C LEU A 373 -12.82 -19.61 19.20
N LEU A 374 -12.84 -19.02 20.40
CA LEU A 374 -11.71 -19.15 21.33
C LEU A 374 -11.39 -20.64 21.61
N GLY A 375 -10.18 -21.05 21.23
CA GLY A 375 -9.68 -22.40 21.44
C GLY A 375 -10.32 -23.47 20.55
N GLU A 376 -11.09 -23.10 19.52
CA GLU A 376 -11.84 -24.02 18.64
C GLU A 376 -10.97 -25.17 18.09
N HIS A 377 -9.69 -24.89 17.82
CA HIS A 377 -8.78 -25.82 17.15
C HIS A 377 -7.72 -26.37 18.11
N THR A 378 -7.88 -26.19 19.43
CA THR A 378 -6.85 -26.57 20.41
C THR A 378 -6.51 -28.06 20.33
N ASP A 379 -7.52 -28.93 20.41
CA ASP A 379 -7.30 -30.38 20.38
C ASP A 379 -6.81 -30.86 19.01
N GLU A 380 -7.36 -30.29 17.93
CA GLU A 380 -6.94 -30.57 16.55
C GLU A 380 -5.44 -30.30 16.39
N VAL A 381 -5.02 -29.05 16.61
CA VAL A 381 -3.64 -28.60 16.37
C VAL A 381 -2.65 -29.30 17.29
N LEU A 382 -2.98 -29.53 18.56
CA LEU A 382 -2.10 -30.24 19.49
C LEU A 382 -1.95 -31.74 19.17
N SER A 383 -2.88 -32.31 18.40
CA SER A 383 -2.81 -33.70 17.94
C SER A 383 -2.08 -33.87 16.60
N GLU A 384 -1.85 -32.78 15.87
CA GLU A 384 -1.17 -32.83 14.58
C GLU A 384 0.28 -33.28 14.73
N THR A 385 0.68 -34.20 13.86
CA THR A 385 2.08 -34.58 13.72
C THR A 385 2.66 -33.91 12.48
N ARG A 386 3.76 -33.18 12.65
CA ARG A 386 4.56 -32.62 11.55
C ARG A 386 5.99 -33.12 11.66
N GLU A 387 6.62 -33.35 10.52
CA GLU A 387 8.01 -33.78 10.48
C GLU A 387 8.91 -32.62 10.92
N LEU A 388 9.89 -32.93 11.77
CA LEU A 388 10.95 -32.00 12.13
C LEU A 388 12.01 -32.05 11.04
N GLU A 389 12.20 -30.95 10.33
CA GLU A 389 13.33 -30.82 9.42
C GLU A 389 14.60 -30.56 10.24
N ASN A 390 15.53 -31.51 10.23
CA ASN A 390 16.87 -31.27 10.75
C ASN A 390 17.62 -30.40 9.74
N VAL A 391 17.77 -29.12 10.06
CA VAL A 391 18.49 -28.20 9.18
C VAL A 391 19.95 -28.07 9.61
N GLU A 392 20.86 -28.55 8.76
CA GLU A 392 22.27 -28.16 8.81
C GLU A 392 22.41 -26.82 8.09
N GLY A 393 22.44 -25.72 8.86
CA GLY A 393 22.53 -24.38 8.30
C GLY A 393 23.94 -24.01 7.82
N ASP A 394 24.03 -23.25 6.73
CA ASP A 394 25.25 -22.63 6.24
C ASP A 394 25.22 -21.10 6.47
N ILE A 395 25.91 -20.66 7.53
CA ILE A 395 26.03 -19.23 7.89
C ILE A 395 26.97 -18.49 6.91
N ALA A 396 27.71 -19.19 6.04
CA ALA A 396 28.71 -18.59 5.17
C ALA A 396 28.16 -18.08 3.83
N SER A 397 26.89 -18.35 3.49
CA SER A 397 26.31 -17.88 2.24
C SER A 397 26.20 -16.37 2.21
N THR A 398 26.81 -15.73 1.20
CA THR A 398 26.75 -14.27 0.99
C THR A 398 25.64 -13.86 0.02
N LYS A 399 24.80 -14.80 -0.42
CA LYS A 399 23.75 -14.53 -1.40
C LYS A 399 22.59 -13.78 -0.76
N LEU A 400 22.08 -12.77 -1.46
CA LEU A 400 20.90 -12.04 -1.01
C LEU A 400 19.61 -12.81 -1.34
N PRO A 401 18.50 -12.57 -0.60
CA PRO A 401 17.27 -13.39 -0.69
C PRO A 401 16.68 -13.48 -2.11
N PHE A 402 16.73 -12.40 -2.88
CA PHE A 402 16.20 -12.36 -4.25
C PHE A 402 17.31 -12.30 -5.32
N GLU A 403 18.54 -12.68 -4.97
CA GLU A 403 19.60 -12.79 -5.96
C GLU A 403 19.22 -13.77 -7.07
N GLY A 404 19.35 -13.33 -8.32
CA GLY A 404 18.95 -14.09 -9.51
C GLY A 404 17.51 -13.82 -9.97
N ILE A 405 16.71 -13.07 -9.22
CA ILE A 405 15.39 -12.60 -9.67
C ILE A 405 15.55 -11.33 -10.51
N THR A 406 14.94 -11.28 -11.69
CA THR A 406 14.91 -10.09 -12.56
C THR A 406 13.48 -9.55 -12.70
N ILE A 407 13.31 -8.26 -12.42
CA ILE A 407 12.02 -7.54 -12.46
C ILE A 407 12.06 -6.50 -13.59
N LEU A 408 11.09 -6.55 -14.50
CA LEU A 408 10.84 -5.51 -15.49
C LEU A 408 9.74 -4.57 -14.97
N ASP A 409 10.11 -3.33 -14.68
CA ASP A 409 9.31 -2.36 -13.92
C ASP A 409 8.82 -1.22 -14.84
N PHE A 410 7.52 -1.23 -15.15
CA PHE A 410 6.78 -0.17 -15.87
C PHE A 410 5.97 0.73 -14.93
N THR A 411 6.25 0.68 -13.62
CA THR A 411 5.54 1.51 -12.65
C THR A 411 6.11 2.93 -12.64
N TRP A 412 5.44 3.86 -11.98
CA TRP A 412 5.84 5.26 -11.91
C TRP A 412 5.48 5.87 -10.57
N VAL A 413 6.06 7.04 -10.29
CA VAL A 413 5.79 7.83 -9.10
C VAL A 413 6.26 7.11 -7.83
N TYR A 414 5.35 6.46 -7.09
CA TYR A 414 5.68 6.01 -5.73
C TYR A 414 5.26 4.58 -5.40
N ALA A 415 3.99 4.20 -5.60
CA ALA A 415 3.44 2.92 -5.16
C ALA A 415 4.22 1.69 -5.68
N GLY A 416 4.20 1.50 -7.00
CA GLY A 416 4.93 0.42 -7.67
C GLY A 416 6.45 0.53 -7.55
N PRO A 417 7.04 1.74 -7.68
CA PRO A 417 8.48 1.89 -7.53
C PRO A 417 8.99 1.49 -6.15
N PHE A 418 8.25 1.81 -5.08
CA PHE A 418 8.57 1.40 -3.73
C PHE A 418 8.51 -0.13 -3.58
N ALA A 419 7.44 -0.77 -4.05
CA ALA A 419 7.30 -2.22 -3.95
C ALA A 419 8.48 -2.97 -4.61
N THR A 420 8.87 -2.56 -5.82
CA THR A 420 9.99 -3.18 -6.54
C THR A 420 11.35 -2.83 -5.94
N ARG A 421 11.51 -1.62 -5.37
CA ARG A 421 12.70 -1.22 -4.62
C ARG A 421 12.95 -2.13 -3.42
N MET A 422 11.91 -2.57 -2.71
CA MET A 422 12.06 -3.51 -1.59
C MET A 422 12.75 -4.80 -2.05
N LEU A 423 12.28 -5.42 -3.14
CA LEU A 423 12.92 -6.63 -3.68
C LEU A 423 14.35 -6.33 -4.19
N GLY A 424 14.57 -5.16 -4.79
CA GLY A 424 15.90 -4.73 -5.24
C GLY A 424 16.92 -4.57 -4.12
N TYR A 425 16.49 -4.03 -2.96
CA TYR A 425 17.33 -3.92 -1.77
C TYR A 425 17.84 -5.28 -1.27
N TYR A 426 17.02 -6.33 -1.47
CA TYR A 426 17.33 -7.72 -1.12
C TYR A 426 17.82 -8.55 -2.32
N GLY A 427 18.41 -7.91 -3.34
CA GLY A 427 19.21 -8.57 -4.36
C GLY A 427 18.52 -8.82 -5.71
N ALA A 428 17.24 -8.49 -5.86
CA ALA A 428 16.59 -8.58 -7.17
C ALA A 428 17.17 -7.54 -8.14
N ARG A 429 17.38 -7.93 -9.40
CA ARG A 429 17.75 -7.02 -10.46
C ARG A 429 16.50 -6.34 -11.02
N VAL A 430 16.35 -5.04 -10.77
CA VAL A 430 15.17 -4.28 -11.23
C VAL A 430 15.53 -3.41 -12.43
N ILE A 431 14.92 -3.68 -13.57
CA ILE A 431 15.06 -2.92 -14.82
C ILE A 431 13.84 -2.01 -14.95
N ARG A 432 14.03 -0.73 -14.65
CA ARG A 432 13.01 0.31 -14.76
C ARG A 432 12.91 0.82 -16.19
N VAL A 433 11.72 0.72 -16.77
CA VAL A 433 11.43 1.22 -18.12
C VAL A 433 10.79 2.60 -18.06
N GLU A 434 11.41 3.58 -18.72
CA GLU A 434 10.94 4.98 -18.79
C GLU A 434 11.03 5.52 -20.22
N SER A 435 10.25 6.55 -20.56
CA SER A 435 10.33 7.21 -21.87
C SER A 435 10.92 8.62 -21.75
N GLN A 436 11.81 9.01 -22.66
CA GLN A 436 12.34 10.39 -22.72
C GLN A 436 11.25 11.46 -22.91
N THR A 437 10.21 11.11 -23.65
CA THR A 437 9.13 12.04 -24.00
C THR A 437 8.07 12.14 -22.89
N ARG A 438 8.15 11.24 -21.90
CA ARG A 438 7.26 11.17 -20.75
C ARG A 438 8.07 10.64 -19.55
N PRO A 439 9.00 11.44 -19.02
CA PRO A 439 9.71 11.07 -17.80
C PRO A 439 8.72 10.91 -16.64
N ASP A 440 9.14 10.18 -15.62
CA ASP A 440 8.38 10.05 -14.39
C ASP A 440 8.13 11.41 -13.74
N GLN A 441 6.93 11.64 -13.22
CA GLN A 441 6.58 12.90 -12.55
C GLN A 441 7.47 13.18 -11.33
N VAL A 442 7.95 12.15 -10.62
CA VAL A 442 8.87 12.40 -9.50
C VAL A 442 10.26 12.77 -9.99
N ARG A 443 10.61 12.57 -11.25
CA ARG A 443 11.89 13.02 -11.83
C ARG A 443 11.90 14.52 -12.10
N THR A 444 10.74 15.07 -12.40
CA THR A 444 10.53 16.49 -12.70
C THR A 444 9.86 17.24 -11.55
N SER A 445 9.64 16.59 -10.40
CA SER A 445 9.18 17.27 -9.19
C SER A 445 10.32 18.15 -8.68
N GLY A 446 10.08 19.46 -8.53
CA GLY A 446 11.11 20.48 -8.26
C GLY A 446 11.84 20.40 -6.92
N LEU A 447 11.82 19.25 -6.23
CA LEU A 447 12.60 18.99 -5.02
C LEU A 447 14.03 18.62 -5.43
N SER A 448 14.87 19.65 -5.50
CA SER A 448 16.25 19.56 -6.00
C SER A 448 17.18 18.92 -4.98
N ARG A 449 18.12 18.09 -5.43
CA ARG A 449 19.24 17.56 -4.63
C ARG A 449 20.39 18.56 -4.58
N ASP A 450 20.57 19.32 -5.65
CA ASP A 450 21.63 20.27 -5.90
C ASP A 450 21.01 21.61 -6.31
N PRO A 451 21.12 22.67 -5.49
CA PRO A 451 20.56 23.98 -5.82
C PRO A 451 21.27 24.65 -7.01
N GLU A 452 22.42 24.14 -7.47
CA GLU A 452 23.16 24.67 -8.63
C GLU A 452 22.75 23.99 -9.96
N ASP A 453 22.01 22.86 -9.93
CA ASP A 453 21.56 22.11 -11.12
C ASP A 453 20.02 22.05 -11.23
N LEU A 454 19.36 23.21 -11.19
CA LEU A 454 17.89 23.29 -11.08
C LEU A 454 17.12 22.64 -12.26
N GLU A 455 17.75 22.48 -13.41
CA GLU A 455 17.11 21.98 -14.64
C GLU A 455 17.44 20.52 -14.96
N GLY A 456 18.40 19.91 -14.24
CA GLY A 456 18.82 18.54 -14.49
C GLY A 456 17.73 17.51 -14.11
N PRO A 457 17.35 16.57 -15.00
CA PRO A 457 16.39 15.51 -14.69
C PRO A 457 16.93 14.50 -13.65
N GLU A 458 18.23 14.54 -13.36
CA GLU A 458 18.87 13.77 -12.28
C GLU A 458 18.94 14.54 -10.97
N ASN A 459 18.35 15.75 -10.91
CA ASN A 459 18.37 16.57 -9.72
C ASN A 459 17.16 16.33 -8.79
N SER A 460 16.21 15.47 -9.16
CA SER A 460 15.11 15.13 -8.24
C SER A 460 15.57 14.21 -7.12
N GLN A 461 15.44 14.68 -5.90
CA GLN A 461 15.75 13.88 -4.72
C GLN A 461 14.75 12.73 -4.51
N GLN A 462 13.46 12.97 -4.76
CA GLN A 462 12.42 11.94 -4.63
C GLN A 462 12.66 10.79 -5.59
N TRP A 463 13.11 11.09 -6.82
CA TRP A 463 13.49 10.10 -7.80
C TRP A 463 14.59 9.17 -7.28
N HIS A 464 15.70 9.72 -6.76
CA HIS A 464 16.81 8.93 -6.23
C HIS A 464 16.43 8.08 -5.02
N SER A 465 15.55 8.59 -4.16
CA SER A 465 15.05 7.83 -3.02
C SER A 465 14.21 6.64 -3.48
N ILE A 466 13.16 6.87 -4.28
CA ILE A 466 12.16 5.85 -4.58
C ILE A 466 12.60 4.83 -5.63
N ASN A 467 13.57 5.19 -6.47
CA ASN A 467 14.12 4.32 -7.52
C ASN A 467 15.55 3.82 -7.23
N ALA A 468 16.01 3.87 -5.97
CA ALA A 468 17.25 3.23 -5.56
C ALA A 468 17.28 1.74 -5.91
N HIS A 469 18.47 1.18 -6.16
CA HIS A 469 18.69 -0.22 -6.56
C HIS A 469 18.07 -0.64 -7.91
N LYS A 470 17.84 0.32 -8.83
CA LYS A 470 17.30 0.04 -10.16
C LYS A 470 18.26 0.40 -11.28
N GLU A 471 18.26 -0.40 -12.33
CA GLU A 471 18.82 -0.07 -13.64
C GLU A 471 17.76 0.71 -14.43
N SER A 472 18.12 1.82 -15.08
CA SER A 472 17.19 2.57 -15.94
C SER A 472 17.37 2.16 -17.41
N LEU A 473 16.25 1.92 -18.10
CA LEU A 473 16.19 1.61 -19.52
C LEU A 473 15.15 2.50 -20.21
N GLN A 474 15.59 3.22 -21.24
CA GLN A 474 14.71 4.13 -21.96
C GLN A 474 13.99 3.42 -23.12
N ILE A 475 12.66 3.34 -23.08
CA ILE A 475 11.83 2.76 -24.15
C ILE A 475 10.58 3.64 -24.38
N ASN A 476 10.38 4.07 -25.62
CA ASN A 476 9.13 4.72 -26.04
C ASN A 476 8.12 3.67 -26.50
N LEU A 477 7.17 3.30 -25.65
CA LEU A 477 6.13 2.29 -25.95
C LEU A 477 5.15 2.69 -27.06
N LYS A 478 5.20 3.92 -27.59
CA LYS A 478 4.39 4.34 -28.75
C LYS A 478 4.98 3.88 -30.09
N VAL A 479 6.24 3.47 -30.10
CA VAL A 479 6.94 3.01 -31.30
C VAL A 479 6.70 1.50 -31.45
N PRO A 480 6.18 1.00 -32.58
CA PRO A 480 5.82 -0.42 -32.73
C PRO A 480 6.98 -1.39 -32.44
N GLU A 481 8.21 -1.00 -32.78
CA GLU A 481 9.43 -1.79 -32.58
C GLU A 481 9.74 -2.02 -31.09
N SER A 482 9.29 -1.11 -30.21
CA SER A 482 9.47 -1.24 -28.76
C SER A 482 8.77 -2.47 -28.19
N ARG A 483 7.68 -2.93 -28.82
CA ARG A 483 6.96 -4.13 -28.38
C ARG A 483 7.89 -5.34 -28.39
N GLN A 484 8.62 -5.56 -29.48
CA GLN A 484 9.50 -6.73 -29.58
C GLN A 484 10.64 -6.66 -28.57
N VAL A 485 11.21 -5.47 -28.34
CA VAL A 485 12.25 -5.27 -27.31
C VAL A 485 11.75 -5.67 -25.93
N VAL A 486 10.53 -5.25 -25.56
CA VAL A 486 9.94 -5.62 -24.26
C VAL A 486 9.67 -7.11 -24.16
N LEU A 487 9.14 -7.74 -25.22
CA LEU A 487 8.90 -9.19 -25.22
C LEU A 487 10.20 -9.97 -25.08
N ASP A 488 11.27 -9.56 -25.78
CA ASP A 488 12.59 -10.17 -25.68
C ASP A 488 13.16 -10.05 -24.26
N LEU A 489 12.97 -8.90 -23.59
CA LEU A 489 13.33 -8.73 -22.18
C LEU A 489 12.50 -9.63 -21.27
N ALA A 490 11.19 -9.73 -21.49
CA ALA A 490 10.28 -10.54 -20.68
C ALA A 490 10.66 -12.03 -20.68
N THR A 491 11.28 -12.55 -21.76
CA THR A 491 11.82 -13.92 -21.81
C THR A 491 12.91 -14.22 -20.78
N LYS A 492 13.55 -13.17 -20.25
CA LYS A 492 14.66 -13.25 -19.28
C LYS A 492 14.28 -12.69 -17.91
N CYS A 493 13.01 -12.32 -17.73
CA CYS A 493 12.52 -11.75 -16.47
C CYS A 493 11.69 -12.77 -15.70
N ASP A 494 11.64 -12.56 -14.40
CA ASP A 494 10.83 -13.33 -13.47
C ASP A 494 9.50 -12.66 -13.19
N VAL A 495 9.53 -11.32 -13.19
CA VAL A 495 8.37 -10.48 -12.88
C VAL A 495 8.28 -9.34 -13.89
N VAL A 496 7.07 -9.05 -14.36
CA VAL A 496 6.72 -7.78 -15.00
C VAL A 496 5.73 -7.06 -14.08
N VAL A 497 6.04 -5.82 -13.68
CA VAL A 497 5.14 -4.99 -12.86
C VAL A 497 4.77 -3.73 -13.63
N ASN A 498 3.49 -3.33 -13.59
CA ASN A 498 3.02 -2.09 -14.22
C ASN A 498 1.99 -1.37 -13.34
N ALA A 499 1.84 -0.06 -13.57
CA ALA A 499 0.85 0.78 -12.88
C ALA A 499 -0.03 1.55 -13.89
N PHE A 500 -0.32 0.95 -15.05
CA PHE A 500 -1.14 1.60 -16.07
C PHE A 500 -2.62 1.27 -15.91
N SER A 501 -3.50 2.29 -16.01
CA SER A 501 -4.96 2.10 -16.02
C SER A 501 -5.41 1.02 -17.01
N ALA A 502 -6.55 0.40 -16.72
CA ALA A 502 -7.04 -0.77 -17.46
C ALA A 502 -6.97 -0.60 -18.99
N GLY A 503 -6.43 -1.63 -19.65
CA GLY A 503 -6.31 -1.71 -21.11
C GLY A 503 -5.17 -0.91 -21.74
N VAL A 504 -4.38 -0.12 -21.00
CA VAL A 504 -3.21 0.57 -21.55
C VAL A 504 -2.16 -0.43 -22.03
N LEU A 505 -1.86 -1.46 -21.22
CA LEU A 505 -0.85 -2.46 -21.54
C LEU A 505 -1.24 -3.31 -22.77
N ASP A 506 -2.53 -3.64 -22.89
CA ASP A 506 -3.08 -4.36 -24.04
C ASP A 506 -2.97 -3.52 -25.33
N ARG A 507 -3.25 -2.21 -25.25
CA ARG A 507 -3.16 -1.31 -26.42
C ARG A 507 -1.75 -1.20 -26.99
N VAL A 508 -0.71 -1.43 -26.18
CA VAL A 508 0.68 -1.46 -26.65
C VAL A 508 1.15 -2.87 -27.01
N GLY A 509 0.24 -3.85 -27.00
CA GLY A 509 0.51 -5.24 -27.37
C GLY A 509 1.34 -6.01 -26.34
N LEU A 510 1.21 -5.65 -25.07
CA LEU A 510 1.94 -6.26 -23.95
C LEU A 510 0.97 -6.85 -22.91
N SER A 511 -0.19 -7.33 -23.37
CA SER A 511 -1.18 -7.93 -22.48
C SER A 511 -0.57 -9.07 -21.65
N PRO A 512 -1.15 -9.43 -20.49
CA PRO A 512 -0.68 -10.59 -19.74
C PRO A 512 -0.60 -11.86 -20.61
N SER A 513 -1.51 -12.05 -21.58
CA SER A 513 -1.42 -13.14 -22.56
C SER A 513 -0.22 -13.03 -23.49
N ASP A 514 0.09 -11.85 -24.03
CA ASP A 514 1.28 -11.65 -24.88
C ASP A 514 2.57 -11.97 -24.11
N LEU A 515 2.64 -11.54 -22.85
CA LEU A 515 3.80 -11.75 -21.98
C LEU A 515 3.96 -13.22 -21.57
N LEU A 516 2.86 -13.91 -21.26
CA LEU A 516 2.87 -15.33 -20.90
C LEU A 516 3.13 -16.24 -22.11
N GLU A 517 2.82 -15.81 -23.34
CA GLU A 517 3.17 -16.54 -24.56
C GLU A 517 4.69 -16.69 -24.70
N VAL A 518 5.44 -15.61 -24.42
CA VAL A 518 6.91 -15.62 -24.51
C VAL A 518 7.59 -16.17 -23.26
N ASN A 519 6.90 -16.13 -22.11
CA ASN A 519 7.39 -16.69 -20.86
C ASN A 519 6.23 -17.20 -19.97
N PRO A 520 5.87 -18.49 -20.05
CA PRO A 520 4.76 -19.07 -19.26
C PRO A 520 4.99 -19.07 -17.75
N ARG A 521 6.23 -18.84 -17.30
CA ARG A 521 6.61 -18.78 -15.87
C ARG A 521 6.58 -17.36 -15.31
N LEU A 522 6.25 -16.36 -16.12
CA LEU A 522 6.32 -14.97 -15.71
C LEU A 522 5.23 -14.64 -14.67
N ILE A 523 5.59 -13.82 -13.69
CA ILE A 523 4.61 -13.17 -12.81
C ILE A 523 4.31 -11.79 -13.38
N VAL A 524 3.09 -11.57 -13.84
CA VAL A 524 2.63 -10.29 -14.37
C VAL A 524 1.76 -9.62 -13.32
N CYS A 525 2.20 -8.48 -12.78
CA CYS A 525 1.49 -7.74 -11.74
C CYS A 525 1.08 -6.35 -12.23
N SER A 526 -0.21 -6.07 -12.17
CA SER A 526 -0.77 -4.72 -12.29
C SER A 526 -1.07 -4.18 -10.89
N THR A 527 -0.47 -3.05 -10.53
CA THR A 527 -0.69 -2.33 -9.25
C THR A 527 -1.24 -0.94 -9.54
N THR A 528 -2.53 -0.86 -9.85
CA THR A 528 -3.21 0.38 -10.25
C THR A 528 -4.10 0.91 -9.14
N LEU A 529 -4.51 2.18 -9.23
CA LEU A 529 -5.35 2.79 -8.20
C LEU A 529 -6.64 2.00 -7.93
N PHE A 530 -7.32 1.56 -9.00
CA PHE A 530 -8.63 0.90 -8.97
C PHE A 530 -8.62 -0.51 -9.59
N GLY A 531 -7.45 -1.14 -9.70
CA GLY A 531 -7.28 -2.43 -10.38
C GLY A 531 -7.58 -2.40 -11.89
N GLN A 532 -7.68 -3.57 -12.51
CA GLN A 532 -7.90 -3.76 -13.96
C GLN A 532 -9.35 -4.05 -14.36
N SER A 533 -10.27 -4.09 -13.39
CA SER A 533 -11.69 -4.40 -13.62
C SER A 533 -12.63 -3.52 -12.80
N GLY A 534 -13.91 -3.49 -13.17
CA GLY A 534 -14.94 -2.68 -12.53
C GLY A 534 -14.98 -1.22 -13.01
N PRO A 535 -16.03 -0.46 -12.65
CA PRO A 535 -16.32 0.86 -13.24
C PRO A 535 -15.27 1.96 -13.01
N LEU A 536 -14.47 1.88 -11.94
CA LEU A 536 -13.41 2.86 -11.65
C LEU A 536 -12.06 2.52 -12.32
N SER A 537 -11.87 1.29 -12.81
CA SER A 537 -10.58 0.85 -13.39
C SER A 537 -10.04 1.68 -14.59
N PRO A 538 -10.87 2.32 -15.43
CA PRO A 538 -10.36 3.18 -16.50
C PRO A 538 -9.83 4.53 -15.99
N ILE A 539 -10.13 4.90 -14.74
CA ILE A 539 -9.80 6.21 -14.18
C ILE A 539 -8.32 6.20 -13.78
N PRO A 540 -7.49 7.08 -14.35
CA PRO A 540 -6.15 7.30 -13.82
C PRO A 540 -6.23 8.03 -12.49
N GLY A 541 -5.27 7.80 -11.61
CA GLY A 541 -5.23 8.53 -10.35
C GLY A 541 -4.00 8.23 -9.53
N PHE A 542 -3.90 8.98 -8.43
CA PHE A 542 -2.85 8.91 -7.43
C PHE A 542 -3.45 8.58 -6.07
N GLY A 543 -2.62 8.27 -5.08
CA GLY A 543 -3.11 7.76 -3.81
C GLY A 543 -3.97 8.72 -2.97
N ASN A 544 -4.01 10.01 -3.28
CA ASN A 544 -4.93 10.96 -2.64
C ASN A 544 -6.38 10.67 -3.09
N MET A 545 -6.55 10.32 -4.36
CA MET A 545 -7.84 9.87 -4.90
C MET A 545 -8.24 8.53 -4.28
N GLY A 546 -7.29 7.60 -4.14
CA GLY A 546 -7.51 6.32 -3.45
C GLY A 546 -7.98 6.50 -2.01
N ALA A 547 -7.32 7.39 -1.26
CA ALA A 547 -7.71 7.71 0.11
C ALA A 547 -9.08 8.40 0.21
N ALA A 548 -9.46 9.24 -0.76
CA ALA A 548 -10.79 9.84 -0.82
C ALA A 548 -11.89 8.80 -1.08
N THR A 549 -11.65 7.87 -2.02
CA THR A 549 -12.57 6.76 -2.32
C THR A 549 -12.52 5.61 -1.32
N GLY A 550 -11.54 5.61 -0.41
CA GLY A 550 -11.43 4.67 0.70
C GLY A 550 -12.06 5.16 2.00
N GLY A 551 -12.62 6.37 2.02
CA GLY A 551 -13.31 6.92 3.20
C GLY A 551 -12.43 7.66 4.21
N TYR A 552 -11.17 7.93 3.88
CA TYR A 552 -10.22 8.53 4.84
C TYR A 552 -10.35 10.06 5.00
N TYR A 553 -10.93 10.74 4.01
CA TYR A 553 -11.01 12.20 3.97
C TYR A 553 -11.93 12.76 5.05
N GLU A 554 -13.16 12.25 5.15
CA GLU A 554 -14.11 12.64 6.20
C GLU A 554 -13.63 12.27 7.62
N LEU A 555 -12.74 11.27 7.73
CA LEU A 555 -12.15 10.84 9.00
C LEU A 555 -10.91 11.65 9.42
N THR A 556 -10.44 12.59 8.60
CA THR A 556 -9.19 13.32 8.84
C THR A 556 -9.38 14.81 8.59
N GLY A 557 -9.18 15.62 9.63
CA GLY A 557 -9.31 17.06 9.55
C GLY A 557 -10.00 17.66 10.76
N TRP A 558 -10.40 18.92 10.64
CA TRP A 558 -11.19 19.63 11.64
C TRP A 558 -12.65 19.71 11.18
N ALA A 559 -13.59 19.42 12.06
CA ALA A 559 -15.02 19.34 11.72
C ALA A 559 -15.62 20.66 11.21
N ASP A 560 -14.97 21.81 11.47
CA ASP A 560 -15.37 23.15 11.00
C ASP A 560 -14.63 23.60 9.73
N ARG A 561 -13.96 22.68 9.04
CA ARG A 561 -13.19 22.92 7.80
C ARG A 561 -13.53 21.86 6.76
N LEU A 562 -13.01 22.04 5.54
CA LEU A 562 -13.08 21.01 4.51
C LEU A 562 -12.37 19.74 4.98
N PRO A 563 -12.81 18.56 4.49
CA PRO A 563 -12.07 17.32 4.68
C PRO A 563 -10.64 17.49 4.20
N ALA A 564 -9.66 17.20 5.05
CA ALA A 564 -8.26 17.31 4.66
C ALA A 564 -7.74 15.98 4.09
N GLY A 565 -8.25 14.86 4.61
CA GLY A 565 -7.64 13.55 4.35
C GLY A 565 -6.22 13.42 4.91
N PRO A 566 -5.65 12.22 4.80
CA PRO A 566 -4.23 12.03 5.04
C PRO A 566 -3.40 12.88 4.08
N PHE A 567 -2.22 13.32 4.52
CA PHE A 567 -1.34 14.14 3.70
C PHE A 567 -0.96 13.44 2.38
N LEU A 568 -1.28 14.10 1.27
CA LEU A 568 -0.93 13.72 -0.11
C LEU A 568 -1.38 12.30 -0.52
N ALA A 569 -0.52 11.55 -1.22
CA ALA A 569 -0.85 10.29 -1.87
C ALA A 569 -0.69 9.11 -0.90
N TYR A 570 -1.57 9.06 0.10
CA TYR A 570 -1.44 8.12 1.22
C TYR A 570 -1.40 6.65 0.79
N THR A 571 -2.29 6.23 -0.12
CA THR A 571 -2.30 4.83 -0.58
C THR A 571 -1.05 4.47 -1.37
N ASP A 572 -0.31 5.44 -1.92
CA ASP A 572 0.97 5.17 -2.59
C ASP A 572 2.05 4.73 -1.60
N ALA A 573 1.88 4.99 -0.31
CA ALA A 573 2.81 4.57 0.73
C ALA A 573 2.34 3.36 1.56
N THR A 574 1.03 3.08 1.60
CA THR A 574 0.49 1.90 2.30
C THR A 574 0.48 0.65 1.40
N SER A 575 0.06 0.80 0.14
CA SER A 575 -0.08 -0.27 -0.86
C SER A 575 1.23 -0.98 -1.30
N PRO A 576 2.44 -0.38 -1.24
CA PRO A 576 3.67 -1.03 -1.71
C PRO A 576 4.01 -2.33 -0.98
N ARG A 577 3.75 -2.40 0.32
CA ARG A 577 4.04 -3.58 1.15
C ARG A 577 3.14 -4.75 0.79
N LEU A 578 1.87 -4.47 0.51
CA LEU A 578 0.93 -5.46 -0.01
C LEU A 578 1.42 -5.95 -1.37
N THR A 579 1.77 -5.05 -2.29
CA THR A 579 2.35 -5.45 -3.59
C THR A 579 3.59 -6.33 -3.43
N ALA A 580 4.55 -5.94 -2.57
CA ALA A 580 5.77 -6.70 -2.33
C ALA A 580 5.48 -8.08 -1.73
N ALA A 581 4.60 -8.17 -0.73
CA ALA A 581 4.15 -9.44 -0.15
C ALA A 581 3.48 -10.35 -1.19
N LEU A 582 2.68 -9.78 -2.09
CA LEU A 582 2.05 -10.51 -3.19
C LEU A 582 3.10 -11.11 -4.13
N LEU A 583 4.08 -10.30 -4.55
CA LEU A 583 5.15 -10.72 -5.45
C LEU A 583 6.02 -11.80 -4.80
N MET A 584 6.40 -11.65 -3.53
CA MET A 584 7.19 -12.66 -2.81
C MET A 584 6.43 -13.99 -2.67
N ALA A 585 5.14 -13.95 -2.37
CA ALA A 585 4.31 -15.16 -2.31
C ALA A 585 4.13 -15.83 -3.68
N ALA A 586 3.99 -15.04 -4.76
CA ALA A 586 3.92 -15.55 -6.12
C ALA A 586 5.25 -16.15 -6.58
N LEU A 587 6.38 -15.53 -6.24
CA LEU A 587 7.72 -16.06 -6.50
C LEU A 587 7.94 -17.41 -5.81
N ASP A 588 7.55 -17.52 -4.53
CA ASP A 588 7.58 -18.79 -3.80
C ASP A 588 6.69 -19.86 -4.46
N HIS A 589 5.49 -19.49 -4.88
CA HIS A 589 4.59 -20.39 -5.58
C HIS A 589 5.20 -20.93 -6.87
N ARG A 590 5.68 -20.02 -7.73
CA ARG A 590 6.31 -20.34 -9.01
C ARG A 590 7.57 -21.19 -8.85
N GLU A 591 8.36 -20.97 -7.79
CA GLU A 591 9.54 -21.80 -7.52
C GLU A 591 9.16 -23.26 -7.30
N ARG A 592 8.07 -23.51 -6.56
CA ARG A 592 7.63 -24.87 -6.22
C ARG A 592 6.83 -25.54 -7.34
N THR A 593 6.01 -24.79 -8.08
CA THR A 593 5.11 -25.37 -9.11
C THR A 593 5.65 -25.22 -10.52
N GLY A 594 6.50 -24.25 -10.76
CA GLY A 594 6.95 -23.84 -12.10
C GLY A 594 6.03 -22.82 -12.78
N ASP A 595 4.83 -22.58 -12.25
CA ASP A 595 3.77 -21.83 -12.92
C ASP A 595 3.88 -20.31 -12.73
N GLY A 596 3.67 -19.54 -13.81
CA GLY A 596 3.50 -18.10 -13.77
C GLY A 596 2.15 -17.68 -13.20
N MET A 597 1.97 -16.38 -12.96
CA MET A 597 0.74 -15.83 -12.36
C MET A 597 0.41 -14.46 -12.95
N VAL A 598 -0.88 -14.17 -13.13
CA VAL A 598 -1.38 -12.82 -13.40
C VAL A 598 -2.01 -12.28 -12.13
N LEU A 599 -1.54 -11.12 -11.68
CA LEU A 599 -1.94 -10.46 -10.44
C LEU A 599 -2.49 -9.06 -10.77
N ASP A 600 -3.68 -8.76 -10.26
CA ASP A 600 -4.35 -7.46 -10.37
C ASP A 600 -4.62 -6.91 -8.96
N PHE A 601 -3.77 -5.99 -8.52
CA PHE A 601 -3.87 -5.32 -7.23
C PHE A 601 -4.42 -3.90 -7.40
N SER A 602 -5.49 -3.59 -6.66
CA SER A 602 -6.03 -2.24 -6.53
C SER A 602 -5.47 -1.55 -5.28
N GLN A 603 -4.80 -0.42 -5.46
CA GLN A 603 -4.25 0.35 -4.34
C GLN A 603 -5.37 0.90 -3.43
N ALA A 604 -6.57 1.15 -3.96
CA ALA A 604 -7.73 1.56 -3.16
C ALA A 604 -8.29 0.40 -2.31
N GLU A 605 -8.17 -0.86 -2.77
CA GLU A 605 -8.59 -2.04 -1.99
C GLU A 605 -7.59 -2.41 -0.90
N GLY A 606 -6.31 -2.13 -1.11
CA GLY A 606 -5.24 -2.33 -0.13
C GLY A 606 -4.92 -1.13 0.77
N GLY A 607 -5.64 -0.02 0.59
CA GLY A 607 -5.31 1.32 1.09
C GLY A 607 -5.83 1.69 2.47
#